data_AF-A0A7R9ZJW7-F1
#
_entry.id   AF-A0A7R9ZJW7-F1
#
_cell.length_a   1.000
_cell.length_b   1.000
_cell.length_c   1.000
_cell.angle_alpha   90.00
_cell.angle_beta   90.00
_cell.angle_gamma   90.00
#
_symmetry.space_group_name_H-M   'P 1'
#
loop_
_entity.id
_entity.type
_entity.pdbx_description
1 polymer ?
#
loop_
_entity_poly.entity_id
_entity_poly.type
_entity_poly.pdbx_seq_one_letter_code
_entity_poly.pdbx_strand_id
1 'polypeptide(L)'
;LPPSYTHLLDRIVAHSESYASMLEGGWKTELYSLTKQDLALMDIPGMRRLVQPIFSYILHAITVLYKTQKVYMDRNQPHILKYSVSTGHTGVELHHDRCDITANLVLSRKSSYRGGGTYIPEVGKVLRIEHGEFLLHPVSWVM
;
A
#
# COMPACT_ATOMS: atom_id res chain seq x y z
N LEU A 1 2.20 1.24 12.86
CA LEU A 1 1.90 -0.17 13.20
C LEU A 1 2.45 -0.49 14.58
N PRO A 2 1.92 -1.49 15.31
CA PRO A 2 2.60 -2.01 16.49
C PRO A 2 4.05 -2.39 16.15
N PRO A 3 5.04 -2.03 16.99
CA PRO A 3 6.45 -2.33 16.72
C PRO A 3 6.71 -3.82 16.44
N SER A 4 5.92 -4.70 17.08
CA SER A 4 5.96 -6.15 16.89
C SER A 4 5.67 -6.60 15.45
N TYR A 5 5.05 -5.78 14.60
CA TYR A 5 4.72 -6.13 13.21
C TYR A 5 5.74 -5.61 12.21
N THR A 6 6.70 -4.78 12.61
CA THR A 6 7.64 -4.14 11.67
C THR A 6 8.49 -5.16 10.91
N HIS A 7 8.89 -6.26 11.54
CA HIS A 7 9.63 -7.35 10.91
C HIS A 7 8.87 -8.05 9.77
N LEU A 8 7.54 -7.95 9.75
CA LEU A 8 6.72 -8.52 8.67
C LEU A 8 6.85 -7.71 7.38
N LEU A 9 7.16 -6.41 7.47
CA LEU A 9 7.24 -5.52 6.30
C LEU A 9 8.42 -5.90 5.41
N ASP A 10 9.59 -6.14 6.00
CA ASP A 10 10.78 -6.62 5.28
C ASP A 10 10.50 -7.97 4.59
N ARG A 11 9.75 -8.86 5.26
CA ARG A 11 9.35 -10.16 4.68
C ARG A 11 8.36 -10.02 3.52
N ILE A 12 7.41 -9.08 3.62
CA ILE A 12 6.46 -8.79 2.53
C ILE A 12 7.21 -8.31 1.30
N VAL A 13 8.15 -7.37 1.46
CA VAL A 13 8.98 -6.85 0.37
C VAL A 13 9.80 -8.00 -0.25
N ALA A 14 10.52 -8.77 0.56
CA ALA A 14 11.36 -9.86 0.07
C ALA A 14 10.56 -10.94 -0.69
N HIS A 15 9.39 -11.34 -0.16
CA HIS A 15 8.52 -12.29 -0.84
C HIS A 15 7.96 -11.74 -2.15
N SER A 16 7.62 -10.45 -2.19
CA SER A 16 7.09 -9.79 -3.39
C SER A 16 8.16 -9.67 -4.48
N GLU A 17 9.40 -9.31 -4.12
CA GLU A 17 10.53 -9.30 -5.06
C GLU A 17 10.82 -10.69 -5.61
N SER A 18 10.86 -11.71 -4.75
CA SER A 18 11.05 -13.10 -5.16
C SER A 18 9.94 -13.54 -6.13
N TYR A 19 8.69 -13.24 -5.80
CA TYR A 19 7.55 -13.57 -6.67
C TYR A 19 7.63 -12.86 -8.03
N ALA A 20 7.87 -11.54 -8.02
CA ALA A 20 8.04 -10.78 -9.26
C ALA A 20 9.16 -11.34 -10.14
N SER A 21 10.27 -11.82 -9.56
CA SER A 21 11.39 -12.38 -10.33
C SER A 21 11.04 -13.67 -11.10
N MET A 22 9.96 -14.35 -10.68
CA MET A 22 9.45 -15.56 -11.34
C MET A 22 8.41 -15.25 -12.43
N LEU A 23 7.92 -14.01 -12.52
CA LEU A 23 6.96 -13.59 -13.52
C LEU A 23 7.67 -13.08 -14.77
N GLU A 24 7.19 -13.47 -15.95
CA GLU A 24 7.72 -12.97 -17.23
C GLU A 24 7.62 -11.43 -17.33
N GLY A 25 6.55 -10.84 -16.81
CA GLY A 25 6.32 -9.39 -16.76
C GLY A 25 6.90 -8.69 -15.52
N GLY A 26 7.60 -9.41 -14.64
CA GLY A 26 8.15 -8.85 -13.41
C GLY A 26 7.08 -8.29 -12.47
N TRP A 27 7.23 -7.03 -12.09
CA TRP A 27 6.34 -6.30 -11.16
C TRP A 27 5.03 -5.81 -11.78
N LYS A 28 4.66 -6.23 -13.00
CA LYS A 28 3.49 -5.69 -13.69
C LYS A 28 2.32 -6.67 -13.63
N THR A 29 1.36 -6.42 -12.74
CA THR A 29 0.02 -7.01 -12.84
C THR A 29 -0.94 -5.98 -13.40
N GLU A 30 -1.86 -6.36 -14.29
CA GLU A 30 -2.81 -5.42 -14.93
C GLU A 30 -3.96 -5.01 -13.98
N LEU A 31 -3.70 -4.91 -12.67
CA LEU A 31 -4.74 -4.62 -11.67
C LEU A 31 -5.26 -3.20 -11.79
N TYR A 32 -4.39 -2.24 -12.10
CA TYR A 32 -4.76 -0.85 -12.31
C TYR A 32 -4.09 -0.28 -13.54
N SER A 33 -4.82 0.56 -14.29
CA SER A 33 -4.27 1.23 -15.47
C SER A 33 -3.23 2.30 -15.13
N LEU A 34 -3.23 2.79 -13.88
CA LEU A 34 -2.39 3.91 -13.43
C LEU A 34 -1.09 3.45 -12.77
N THR A 35 -1.09 2.28 -12.11
CA THR A 35 0.12 1.73 -11.49
C THR A 35 0.80 0.82 -12.49
N LYS A 36 2.09 1.05 -12.72
CA LYS A 36 2.87 0.28 -13.70
C LYS A 36 3.65 -0.85 -13.05
N GLN A 37 3.75 -0.84 -11.71
CA GLN A 37 4.49 -1.80 -10.91
C GLN A 37 3.74 -2.12 -9.64
N ASP A 38 2.88 -3.13 -9.71
CA ASP A 38 2.05 -3.58 -8.62
C ASP A 38 1.83 -5.09 -8.67
N LEU A 39 1.60 -5.66 -7.48
CA LEU A 39 1.20 -7.05 -7.30
C LEU A 39 0.04 -7.12 -6.30
N ALA A 40 -0.99 -7.89 -6.60
CA ALA A 40 -1.98 -8.28 -5.60
C ALA A 40 -1.31 -9.22 -4.60
N LEU A 41 -1.33 -8.84 -3.31
CA LEU A 41 -0.73 -9.67 -2.27
C LEU A 41 -1.48 -10.99 -2.10
N MET A 42 -2.73 -11.08 -2.55
CA MET A 42 -3.49 -12.33 -2.50
C MET A 42 -3.04 -13.37 -3.53
N ASP A 43 -2.37 -12.94 -4.60
CA ASP A 43 -1.88 -13.81 -5.67
C ASP A 43 -0.49 -14.40 -5.36
N ILE A 44 0.22 -13.82 -4.39
CA ILE A 44 1.53 -14.28 -3.94
C ILE A 44 1.36 -15.47 -2.97
N PRO A 45 1.91 -16.67 -3.29
CA PRO A 45 1.76 -17.85 -2.43
C PRO A 45 2.19 -17.60 -0.98
N GLY A 46 1.32 -17.94 -0.03
CA GLY A 46 1.58 -17.80 1.41
C GLY A 46 1.47 -16.37 1.97
N MET A 47 1.32 -15.36 1.11
CA MET A 47 1.32 -13.95 1.52
C MET A 47 0.10 -13.58 2.37
N ARG A 48 -1.09 -14.14 2.09
CA ARG A 48 -2.31 -13.91 2.89
C ARG A 48 -2.06 -14.08 4.40
N ARG A 49 -1.39 -15.17 4.80
CA ARG A 49 -1.08 -15.45 6.21
C ARG A 49 -0.08 -14.44 6.79
N LEU A 50 0.87 -14.00 5.97
CA LEU A 50 1.90 -13.04 6.38
C LEU A 50 1.31 -11.65 6.64
N VAL A 51 0.38 -11.19 5.78
CA VAL A 51 -0.21 -9.85 5.87
C VAL A 51 -1.39 -9.76 6.84
N GLN A 52 -1.99 -10.91 7.21
CA GLN A 52 -3.17 -10.99 8.08
C GLN A 52 -3.15 -10.08 9.31
N PRO A 53 -2.09 -10.07 10.14
CA PRO A 53 -2.07 -9.26 11.35
C PRO A 53 -2.08 -7.76 11.05
N ILE A 54 -1.39 -7.35 9.98
CA ILE A 54 -1.25 -5.95 9.58
C ILE A 54 -2.59 -5.42 9.08
N PHE A 55 -3.26 -6.13 8.17
CA PHE A 55 -4.52 -5.63 7.64
C PHE A 55 -5.63 -5.69 8.70
N SER A 56 -5.67 -6.71 9.56
CA SER A 56 -6.63 -6.74 10.68
C SER A 56 -6.46 -5.52 11.58
N TYR A 57 -5.21 -5.11 11.84
CA TYR A 57 -4.93 -3.89 12.60
C TYR A 57 -5.40 -2.62 11.86
N ILE A 58 -5.12 -2.50 10.57
CA ILE A 58 -5.52 -1.34 9.76
C ILE A 58 -7.05 -1.23 9.67
N LEU A 59 -7.75 -2.34 9.39
CA LEU A 59 -9.22 -2.36 9.35
C LEU A 59 -9.83 -1.96 10.69
N HIS A 60 -9.25 -2.45 11.80
CA HIS A 60 -9.66 -2.04 13.13
C HIS A 60 -9.44 -0.53 13.37
N ALA A 61 -8.29 0.01 12.97
CA ALA A 61 -8.00 1.43 13.08
C ALA A 61 -9.00 2.29 12.28
N ILE A 62 -9.39 1.85 11.07
CA ILE A 62 -10.43 2.51 10.27
C ILE A 62 -11.77 2.50 11.02
N THR A 63 -12.20 1.35 11.53
CA THR A 63 -13.43 1.22 12.34
C THR A 63 -13.46 2.20 13.51
N VAL A 64 -12.35 2.30 14.25
CA VAL A 64 -12.25 3.19 15.41
C VAL A 64 -12.26 4.67 15.00
N LEU A 65 -11.43 5.06 14.04
CA LEU A 65 -11.24 6.46 13.65
C LEU A 65 -12.46 7.05 12.94
N TYR A 66 -13.09 6.26 12.07
CA TYR A 66 -14.24 6.69 11.27
C TYR A 66 -15.59 6.26 11.87
N LYS A 67 -15.58 5.64 13.07
CA LYS A 67 -16.79 5.21 13.80
C LYS A 67 -17.73 4.34 12.95
N THR A 68 -17.17 3.49 12.10
CA THR A 68 -17.95 2.57 11.25
C THR A 68 -18.05 1.19 11.89
N GLN A 69 -19.22 0.55 11.75
CA GLN A 69 -19.44 -0.80 12.28
C GLN A 69 -18.67 -1.87 11.51
N LYS A 70 -18.45 -1.65 10.21
CA LYS A 70 -17.82 -2.65 9.34
C LYS A 70 -17.07 -2.00 8.21
N VAL A 71 -15.91 -2.55 7.90
CA VAL A 71 -15.08 -2.17 6.76
C VAL A 71 -15.05 -3.35 5.79
N TYR A 72 -15.38 -3.08 4.54
CA TYR A 72 -15.26 -4.05 3.46
C TYR A 72 -13.99 -3.75 2.67
N MET A 73 -13.22 -4.78 2.39
CA MET A 73 -12.02 -4.70 1.58
C MET A 73 -12.30 -5.35 0.24
N ASP A 74 -11.99 -4.65 -0.85
CA ASP A 74 -12.14 -5.17 -2.20
C ASP A 74 -11.31 -6.46 -2.39
N ARG A 75 -11.78 -7.35 -3.27
CA ARG A 75 -11.12 -8.64 -3.51
C ARG A 75 -9.70 -8.52 -4.08
N ASN A 76 -9.41 -7.42 -4.78
CA ASN A 76 -8.10 -7.14 -5.36
C ASN A 76 -7.15 -6.49 -4.34
N GLN A 77 -7.58 -6.34 -3.09
CA GLN A 77 -6.81 -5.76 -1.99
C GLN A 77 -6.41 -6.80 -0.94
N PRO A 78 -5.30 -6.59 -0.23
CA PRO A 78 -4.30 -5.54 -0.44
C PRO A 78 -3.38 -5.81 -1.64
N HIS A 79 -2.82 -4.76 -2.21
CA HIS A 79 -1.77 -4.82 -3.23
C HIS A 79 -0.52 -4.06 -2.76
N ILE A 80 0.62 -4.34 -3.38
CA ILE A 80 1.90 -3.66 -3.12
C ILE A 80 2.32 -2.90 -4.37
N LEU A 81 2.79 -1.67 -4.19
CA LEU A 81 3.34 -0.82 -5.25
C LEU A 81 4.87 -0.75 -5.12
N LYS A 82 5.57 -0.78 -6.25
CA LYS A 82 7.02 -0.56 -6.31
C LYS A 82 7.34 0.69 -7.13
N TYR A 83 7.99 1.66 -6.48
CA TYR A 83 8.54 2.81 -7.18
C TYR A 83 10.03 2.62 -7.42
N SER A 84 10.48 2.78 -8.67
CA SER A 84 11.89 2.69 -9.04
C SER A 84 12.25 3.64 -10.17
N VAL A 85 13.39 4.30 -10.04
CA VAL A 85 13.99 5.13 -11.08
C VAL A 85 14.41 4.28 -12.28
N SER A 86 14.93 3.07 -12.04
CA SER A 86 15.43 2.19 -13.11
C SER A 86 14.34 1.73 -14.09
N THR A 87 13.08 1.77 -13.65
CA THR A 87 11.92 1.35 -14.43
C THR A 87 11.08 2.55 -14.88
N GLY A 88 11.54 3.78 -14.59
CA GLY A 88 10.82 5.01 -14.91
C GLY A 88 9.51 5.20 -14.13
N HIS A 89 9.22 4.38 -13.12
CA HIS A 89 8.00 4.47 -12.32
C HIS A 89 8.32 5.04 -10.94
N THR A 90 8.34 6.37 -10.85
CA THR A 90 8.73 7.09 -9.61
C THR A 90 7.56 7.69 -8.85
N GLY A 91 6.33 7.46 -9.31
CA GLY A 91 5.10 7.98 -8.72
C GLY A 91 3.88 7.67 -9.59
N VAL A 92 2.72 8.15 -9.13
CA VAL A 92 1.45 8.10 -9.85
C VAL A 92 0.93 9.53 -9.98
N GLU A 93 0.24 9.82 -11.09
CA GLU A 93 -0.44 11.11 -11.30
C GLU A 93 -1.54 11.35 -10.27
N LEU A 94 -2.06 12.58 -10.18
CA LEU A 94 -3.20 12.88 -9.31
C LEU A 94 -4.43 12.09 -9.78
N HIS A 95 -5.06 11.39 -8.85
CA HIS A 95 -6.25 10.58 -9.11
C HIS A 95 -7.08 10.43 -7.83
N HIS A 96 -8.29 9.91 -8.00
CA HIS A 96 -9.11 9.39 -6.92
C HIS A 96 -9.08 7.87 -6.95
N ASP A 97 -8.93 7.27 -5.77
CA ASP A 97 -9.14 5.83 -5.60
C ASP A 97 -10.62 5.48 -5.77
N ARG A 98 -10.92 4.21 -6.01
CA ARG A 98 -12.31 3.71 -6.12
C ARG A 98 -12.76 3.07 -4.82
N CYS A 99 -12.69 3.80 -3.72
CA CYS A 99 -13.13 3.37 -2.39
C CYS A 99 -13.53 4.57 -1.53
N ASP A 100 -14.07 4.32 -0.34
CA ASP A 100 -14.42 5.39 0.61
C ASP A 100 -13.17 5.91 1.36
N ILE A 101 -12.29 4.98 1.76
CA ILE A 101 -11.10 5.24 2.57
C ILE A 101 -9.93 4.46 1.98
N THR A 102 -8.79 5.13 1.82
CA THR A 102 -7.52 4.53 1.42
C THR A 102 -6.58 4.41 2.61
N ALA A 103 -5.85 3.30 2.67
CA ALA A 103 -4.79 3.04 3.64
C ALA A 103 -3.45 2.81 2.92
N ASN A 104 -2.52 3.78 3.01
CA ASN A 104 -1.19 3.69 2.43
C ASN A 104 -0.15 3.35 3.50
N LEU A 105 0.43 2.15 3.46
CA LEU A 105 1.45 1.68 4.41
C LEU A 105 2.85 1.75 3.78
N VAL A 106 3.80 2.39 4.46
CA VAL A 106 5.20 2.42 4.02
C VAL A 106 5.93 1.14 4.46
N LEU A 107 6.36 0.36 3.47
CA LEU A 107 7.03 -0.93 3.68
C LEU A 107 8.55 -0.84 3.71
N SER A 108 9.14 0.18 3.07
CA SER A 108 10.60 0.32 2.93
C SER A 108 11.13 1.46 3.80
N ARG A 109 12.37 1.32 4.29
CA ARG A 109 13.04 2.35 5.11
C ARG A 109 13.49 3.52 4.24
N LYS A 110 13.49 4.74 4.78
CA LYS A 110 13.98 5.95 4.07
C LYS A 110 15.41 5.83 3.57
N SER A 111 16.25 4.99 4.17
CA SER A 111 17.62 4.72 3.68
C SER A 111 17.65 4.02 2.33
N SER A 112 16.54 3.42 1.88
CA SER A 112 16.45 2.66 0.62
C SER A 112 15.94 3.48 -0.57
N TYR A 113 15.49 4.72 -0.37
CA TYR A 113 14.97 5.58 -1.43
C TYR A 113 15.23 7.06 -1.15
N ARG A 114 15.07 7.91 -2.17
CA ARG A 114 15.09 9.37 -2.03
C ARG A 114 13.80 9.96 -2.58
N GLY A 115 13.20 10.91 -1.87
CA GLY A 115 11.95 11.56 -2.25
C GLY A 115 10.70 10.85 -1.71
N GLY A 116 9.62 10.85 -2.50
CA GLY A 116 8.35 10.21 -2.14
C GLY A 116 7.44 11.03 -1.22
N GLY A 117 6.39 10.34 -0.76
CA GLY A 117 5.27 10.88 0.00
C GLY A 117 3.96 10.87 -0.80
N THR A 118 2.90 11.35 -0.17
CA THR A 118 1.57 11.50 -0.79
C THR A 118 1.21 12.97 -0.78
N TYR A 119 0.99 13.56 -1.95
CA TYR A 119 0.44 14.90 -2.05
C TYR A 119 -1.09 14.85 -1.92
N ILE A 120 -1.65 15.64 -1.02
CA ILE A 120 -3.11 15.79 -0.89
C ILE A 120 -3.47 17.24 -1.26
N PRO A 121 -4.17 17.47 -2.38
CA PRO A 121 -4.49 18.81 -2.89
C PRO A 121 -5.17 19.73 -1.86
N GLU A 122 -6.14 19.20 -1.12
CA GLU A 122 -6.93 19.93 -0.12
C GLU A 122 -6.09 20.37 1.09
N VAL A 123 -5.00 19.64 1.36
CA VAL A 123 -4.03 20.00 2.40
C VAL A 123 -2.93 20.93 1.84
N GLY A 124 -2.74 20.93 0.52
CA GLY A 124 -1.70 21.70 -0.17
C GLY A 124 -0.27 21.27 0.19
N LYS A 125 -0.10 20.03 0.69
CA LYS A 125 1.18 19.55 1.23
C LYS A 125 1.46 18.10 0.83
N VAL A 126 2.75 17.77 0.76
CA VAL A 126 3.23 16.39 0.66
C VAL A 126 3.38 15.81 2.05
N LEU A 127 2.56 14.82 2.37
CA LEU A 127 2.66 14.04 3.58
C LEU A 127 3.74 12.97 3.42
N ARG A 128 4.66 12.92 4.39
CA ARG A 128 5.73 11.93 4.43
C ARG A 128 5.65 11.20 5.76
N ILE A 129 5.45 9.89 5.68
CA ILE A 129 5.36 8.99 6.82
C ILE A 129 6.56 8.02 6.80
N GLU A 130 6.86 7.44 7.95
CA GLU A 130 8.00 6.57 8.18
C GLU A 130 7.69 5.08 7.92
N HIS A 131 8.73 4.27 7.90
CA HIS A 131 8.61 2.82 7.82
C HIS A 131 7.68 2.25 8.90
N GLY A 132 6.64 1.53 8.49
CA GLY A 132 5.63 0.95 9.37
C GLY A 132 4.55 1.92 9.86
N GLU A 133 4.62 3.19 9.47
CA GLU A 133 3.49 4.11 9.56
C GLU A 133 2.59 3.93 8.35
N PHE A 134 1.30 4.21 8.53
CA PHE A 134 0.33 4.21 7.44
C PHE A 134 -0.53 5.47 7.49
N LEU A 135 -0.86 5.97 6.31
CA LEU A 135 -1.74 7.12 6.09
C LEU A 135 -3.14 6.60 5.78
N LEU A 136 -4.11 6.99 6.59
CA LEU A 136 -5.54 6.82 6.29
C LEU A 136 -6.10 8.14 5.78
N HIS A 137 -6.82 8.11 4.67
CA HIS A 137 -7.49 9.30 4.14
C HIS A 137 -8.78 8.94 3.40
N PRO A 138 -9.84 9.76 3.50
CA PRO A 138 -11.05 9.60 2.72
C PRO A 138 -10.80 10.02 1.26
N VAL A 139 -11.45 9.35 0.32
CA VAL A 139 -11.20 9.56 -1.12
C VAL A 139 -12.22 10.52 -1.75
N SER A 140 -13.40 10.64 -1.14
CA SER A 140 -14.41 11.61 -1.52
C SER A 140 -15.09 12.19 -0.29
N TRP A 141 -15.55 13.44 -0.40
CA TRP A 141 -16.26 14.17 0.66
C TRP A 141 -17.74 13.78 0.78
N VAL A 142 -18.16 12.64 0.22
CA VAL A 142 -19.55 12.20 0.30
C VAL A 142 -19.79 11.58 1.68
N MET A 143 -20.02 12.44 2.67
CA MET A 143 -20.71 12.09 3.93
C MET A 143 -22.16 12.53 3.84
#